data_AF-A0A6P9E344-F1
#
_entry.id   AF-A0A6P9E344-F1
#
_cell.length_a   1.000
_cell.length_b   1.000
_cell.length_c   1.000
_cell.angle_alpha   90.00
_cell.angle_beta   90.00
_cell.angle_gamma   90.00
#
_symmetry.space_group_name_H-M   'P 1'
#
loop_
_entity.id
_entity.type
_entity.pdbx_description
1 polymer ?
#
loop_
_entity_poly.entity_id
_entity_poly.type
_entity_poly.pdbx_seq_one_letter_code
_entity_poly.pdbx_strand_id
1 'polypeptide(L)'
;MADMMAKGSKIRWGNVIGYLFLPFTIALQDDPLDYVRKAKAIIDRKKLSLEPIFTSTCLGLVFRTFGTKVTATIICRALSNITMAISGMIGPQEEISFYGHPMAYLAPTVYGGPSSLVVHFQSNGHAMI
;
A
#
# COMPACT_ATOMS: atom_id res chain seq x y z
N MET A 1 8.18 9.47 15.81
CA MET A 1 6.95 8.74 16.27
C MET A 1 6.38 9.26 17.60
N ALA A 2 7.20 9.87 18.45
CA ALA A 2 6.80 10.36 19.78
C ALA A 2 5.61 11.33 19.75
N ASP A 3 5.57 12.24 18.77
CA ASP A 3 4.49 13.21 18.60
C ASP A 3 3.10 12.59 18.33
N MET A 4 3.06 11.40 17.73
CA MET A 4 1.79 10.68 17.50
C MET A 4 1.30 9.98 18.79
N MET A 5 2.21 9.70 19.73
CA MET A 5 1.90 9.05 21.01
C MET A 5 1.65 10.05 22.15
N ALA A 6 1.84 11.34 21.89
CA ALA A 6 1.57 12.40 22.86
C ALA A 6 0.07 12.48 23.21
N LYS A 7 -0.23 12.63 24.50
CA LYS A 7 -1.61 12.74 24.99
C LYS A 7 -2.28 13.99 24.40
N GLY A 8 -3.40 13.81 23.71
CA GLY A 8 -4.11 14.91 23.03
C GLY A 8 -3.54 15.26 21.64
N SER A 9 -2.62 14.45 21.11
CA SER A 9 -2.14 14.61 19.73
C SER A 9 -3.29 14.54 18.74
N LYS A 10 -3.34 15.52 17.83
CA LYS A 10 -4.28 15.53 16.69
C LYS A 10 -3.76 14.69 15.52
N ILE A 11 -2.54 14.15 15.62
CA ILE A 11 -1.93 13.36 14.56
C ILE A 11 -2.53 11.96 14.60
N ARG A 12 -3.11 11.54 13.47
CA ARG A 12 -3.75 10.23 13.33
C ARG A 12 -2.69 9.12 13.44
N TRP A 13 -2.91 8.18 14.36
CA TRP A 13 -2.02 7.03 14.55
C TRP A 13 -2.12 6.02 13.40
N GLY A 14 -0.98 5.55 12.90
CA GLY A 14 -0.87 4.52 11.86
C GLY A 14 -0.82 5.03 10.41
N ASN A 15 -0.74 4.09 9.48
CA ASN A 15 -0.65 4.38 8.05
C ASN A 15 -2.04 4.44 7.40
N VAL A 16 -2.21 5.36 6.45
CA VAL A 16 -3.39 5.38 5.58
C VAL A 16 -3.09 4.49 4.38
N ILE A 17 -3.80 3.37 4.29
CA ILE A 17 -3.62 2.40 3.20
C ILE A 17 -4.63 2.71 2.10
N GLY A 18 -4.16 2.74 0.86
CA GLY A 18 -4.98 2.82 -0.35
C GLY A 18 -4.58 1.73 -1.33
N TYR A 19 -5.54 1.19 -2.06
CA TYR A 19 -5.31 0.18 -3.10
C TYR A 19 -5.69 0.73 -4.47
N LEU A 20 -4.95 0.30 -5.49
CA LEU A 20 -5.26 0.61 -6.87
C LEU A 20 -5.03 -0.60 -7.75
N PHE A 21 -6.07 -1.01 -8.47
CA PHE A 21 -5.96 -2.05 -9.48
C PHE A 21 -5.57 -1.44 -10.82
N LEU A 22 -4.48 -1.95 -11.40
CA LEU A 22 -3.93 -1.50 -12.66
C LEU A 22 -3.87 -2.69 -13.63
N PRO A 23 -4.41 -2.56 -14.86
CA PRO A 23 -4.13 -3.54 -15.89
C PRO A 23 -2.66 -3.38 -16.32
N PHE A 24 -1.85 -4.40 -16.08
CA PHE A 24 -0.46 -4.44 -16.50
C PHE A 24 -0.34 -5.34 -17.73
N THR A 25 -0.20 -4.73 -18.91
CA THR A 25 0.00 -5.48 -20.16
C THR A 25 1.46 -5.91 -20.25
N ILE A 26 1.72 -7.21 -20.37
CA ILE A 26 3.07 -7.74 -20.62
C ILE A 26 3.19 -7.96 -22.13
N ALA A 27 3.86 -7.05 -22.83
CA ALA A 27 4.17 -7.14 -24.25
C ALA A 27 5.65 -6.79 -24.50
N LEU A 28 6.14 -7.00 -25.72
CA LEU A 28 7.41 -6.38 -26.11
C LEU A 28 7.12 -4.93 -26.48
N GLN A 29 7.81 -3.97 -25.85
CA GLN A 29 7.80 -2.58 -26.29
C GLN A 29 9.20 -2.19 -26.72
N ASP A 30 9.26 -1.31 -27.72
CA ASP A 30 10.52 -0.80 -28.26
C ASP A 30 11.25 0.08 -27.24
N ASP A 31 10.51 0.89 -26.47
CA ASP A 31 11.01 1.66 -25.32
C ASP A 31 10.50 1.04 -23.99
N PRO A 32 11.38 0.53 -23.12
CA PRO A 32 10.97 -0.01 -21.81
C PRO A 32 10.32 1.04 -20.90
N LEU A 33 10.61 2.33 -21.08
CA LEU A 33 10.00 3.41 -20.29
C LEU A 33 8.53 3.65 -20.64
N ASP A 34 8.05 3.17 -21.79
CA ASP A 34 6.65 3.34 -22.16
C ASP A 34 5.71 2.59 -21.22
N TYR A 35 6.18 1.51 -20.59
CA TYR A 35 5.45 0.87 -19.50
C TYR A 35 5.24 1.80 -18.31
N VAL A 36 6.31 2.48 -17.89
CA VAL A 36 6.28 3.41 -16.76
C VAL A 36 5.38 4.59 -17.08
N ARG A 37 5.47 5.16 -18.29
CA ARG A 37 4.63 6.28 -18.74
C ARG A 37 3.15 5.90 -18.78
N LYS A 38 2.80 4.75 -19.37
CA LYS A 38 1.42 4.24 -19.43
C LYS A 38 0.87 3.96 -18.04
N ALA A 39 1.63 3.27 -17.19
CA ALA A 39 1.23 3.00 -15.80
C ALA A 39 0.99 4.30 -15.04
N LYS A 40 1.90 5.28 -15.15
CA LYS A 40 1.75 6.59 -14.53
C LYS A 40 0.48 7.30 -14.98
N ALA A 41 0.20 7.34 -16.29
CA ALA A 41 -1.00 7.97 -16.82
C ALA A 41 -2.30 7.33 -16.29
N ILE A 42 -2.34 6.00 -16.21
CA ILE A 42 -3.49 5.27 -15.64
C ILE A 42 -3.64 5.57 -14.15
N ILE A 43 -2.53 5.56 -13.39
CA ILE A 43 -2.53 5.89 -11.96
C ILE A 43 -3.04 7.31 -11.73
N ASP A 44 -2.52 8.29 -12.47
CA ASP A 44 -2.91 9.68 -12.33
C ASP A 44 -4.40 9.87 -12.65
N ARG A 45 -4.90 9.22 -13.71
CA ARG A 45 -6.34 9.20 -14.03
C ARG A 45 -7.19 8.59 -12.92
N LYS A 46 -6.76 7.47 -12.32
CA LYS A 46 -7.48 6.80 -11.23
C LYS A 46 -7.42 7.59 -9.91
N LYS A 47 -6.35 8.33 -9.66
CA LYS A 47 -6.27 9.28 -8.55
C LYS A 47 -7.26 10.43 -8.75
N LEU A 48 -7.33 10.98 -9.96
CA LEU A 48 -8.25 12.07 -10.30
C LEU A 48 -9.72 11.62 -10.27
N SER A 49 -10.03 10.36 -10.59
CA SER A 49 -11.39 9.83 -10.49
C SER A 49 -11.85 9.53 -9.04
N LEU A 50 -10.96 9.68 -8.04
CA LEU A 50 -11.20 9.35 -6.64
C LEU A 50 -11.68 7.91 -6.39
N GLU A 51 -11.51 7.02 -7.38
CA GLU A 51 -11.87 5.60 -7.30
C GLU A 51 -11.25 4.88 -6.09
N PRO A 52 -9.97 5.14 -5.70
CA PRO A 52 -9.38 4.55 -4.49
C PRO A 52 -10.11 4.97 -3.21
N ILE A 53 -10.54 6.23 -3.15
CA ILE A 53 -11.23 6.77 -1.97
C ILE A 53 -12.60 6.12 -1.87
N PHE A 54 -13.36 6.13 -2.96
CA PHE A 54 -14.69 5.53 -3.02
C PHE A 54 -14.67 4.05 -2.63
N THR A 55 -13.76 3.27 -3.23
CA THR A 55 -13.63 1.83 -2.91
C THR A 55 -13.23 1.60 -1.46
N SER A 56 -12.34 2.41 -0.89
CA SER A 56 -11.97 2.32 0.54
C SER A 56 -13.15 2.63 1.46
N THR A 57 -13.96 3.64 1.13
CA THR A 57 -15.15 4.02 1.89
C THR A 57 -16.22 2.93 1.81
N CYS A 58 -16.50 2.41 0.62
CA CYS A 58 -17.44 1.29 0.42
C CYS A 58 -17.03 0.06 1.22
N LEU A 59 -15.74 -0.30 1.20
CA LEU A 59 -15.22 -1.42 1.97
C LEU A 59 -15.39 -1.21 3.47
N GLY A 60 -15.15 0.02 3.96
CA GLY A 60 -15.39 0.40 5.35
C GLY A 60 -16.87 0.32 5.75
N LEU A 61 -17.79 0.68 4.84
CA LEU A 61 -19.23 0.51 5.06
C LEU A 61 -19.61 -0.97 5.14
N VAL A 62 -19.14 -1.79 4.19
CA VAL A 62 -19.38 -3.25 4.18
C VAL A 62 -18.87 -3.89 5.46
N PHE A 63 -17.70 -3.47 5.94
CA PHE A 63 -17.15 -3.93 7.22
C PHE A 63 -18.05 -3.59 8.40
N ARG A 64 -18.63 -2.39 8.43
CA ARG A 64 -19.55 -1.97 9.49
C ARG A 64 -20.91 -2.65 9.42
N THR A 65 -21.43 -2.92 8.23
CA THR A 65 -22.78 -3.47 8.05
C THR A 65 -22.83 -4.99 8.04
N PHE A 66 -21.87 -5.64 7.38
CA PHE A 66 -21.85 -7.10 7.16
C PHE A 66 -20.74 -7.82 7.95
N GLY A 67 -19.89 -7.06 8.65
CA GLY A 67 -18.85 -7.60 9.51
C GLY A 67 -17.60 -8.08 8.78
N THR A 68 -16.69 -8.65 9.57
CA THR A 68 -15.34 -9.02 9.16
C THR A 68 -15.32 -10.13 8.11
N LYS A 69 -16.18 -11.15 8.24
CA LYS A 69 -16.18 -12.34 7.37
C LYS A 69 -16.52 -12.02 5.92
N VAL A 70 -17.56 -11.20 5.69
CA VAL A 70 -17.97 -10.79 4.35
C VAL A 70 -16.90 -9.89 3.72
N THR A 71 -16.40 -8.94 4.49
CA THR A 71 -15.32 -8.03 4.07
C THR A 71 -14.07 -8.79 3.66
N ALA A 72 -13.62 -9.74 4.49
CA ALA A 72 -12.47 -10.59 4.20
C ALA A 72 -12.69 -11.40 2.92
N THR A 73 -13.89 -11.93 2.69
CA THR A 73 -14.22 -12.67 1.45
C THR A 73 -14.10 -11.79 0.22
N ILE A 74 -14.59 -10.55 0.29
CA ILE A 74 -14.49 -9.58 -0.83
C ILE A 74 -13.03 -9.21 -1.10
N ILE A 75 -12.25 -8.91 -0.05
CA ILE A 75 -10.83 -8.60 -0.18
C ILE A 75 -10.07 -9.78 -0.77
N CYS A 76 -10.26 -11.00 -0.23
CA CYS A 76 -9.62 -12.20 -0.75
C CYS A 76 -9.97 -12.41 -2.22
N ARG A 77 -11.24 -12.29 -2.61
CA ARG A 77 -11.63 -12.39 -4.03
C ARG A 77 -10.95 -11.34 -4.90
N ALA A 78 -10.90 -10.09 -4.46
CA ALA A 78 -10.22 -9.04 -5.23
C ALA A 78 -8.72 -9.34 -5.37
N LEU A 79 -8.05 -9.75 -4.30
CA LEU A 79 -6.63 -10.08 -4.28
C LEU A 79 -6.29 -11.39 -5.01
N SER A 80 -7.23 -12.34 -5.13
CA SER A 80 -7.06 -13.55 -5.92
C SER A 80 -7.10 -13.28 -7.43
N ASN A 81 -7.70 -12.17 -7.85
CA ASN A 81 -7.80 -11.78 -9.26
C ASN A 81 -6.64 -10.88 -9.72
N ILE A 82 -5.67 -10.58 -8.85
CA ILE A 82 -4.46 -9.85 -9.23
C ILE A 82 -3.28 -10.80 -9.36
N THR A 83 -2.45 -10.57 -10.38
CA THR A 83 -1.23 -11.37 -10.60
C THR A 83 -0.10 -10.94 -9.67
N MET A 84 0.04 -9.63 -9.45
CA MET A 84 1.11 -9.03 -8.66
C MET A 84 0.57 -7.86 -7.85
N ALA A 85 1.06 -7.71 -6.62
CA ALA A 85 0.84 -6.54 -5.79
C ALA A 85 2.15 -5.78 -5.59
N ILE A 86 2.05 -4.46 -5.64
CA ILE A 86 3.15 -3.56 -5.38
C ILE A 86 2.71 -2.61 -4.25
N SER A 87 3.50 -2.50 -3.20
CA SER A 87 3.17 -1.67 -2.03
C SER A 87 4.35 -0.86 -1.56
N GLY A 88 4.07 0.38 -1.18
CA GLY A 88 5.07 1.33 -0.71
C GLY A 88 4.66 2.02 0.56
N MET A 89 5.63 2.23 1.45
CA MET A 89 5.44 2.94 2.71
C MET A 89 6.58 3.94 2.94
N ILE A 90 6.22 5.12 3.43
CA ILE A 90 7.20 6.07 3.95
C ILE A 90 7.59 5.57 5.35
N GLY A 91 8.83 5.16 5.51
CA GLY A 91 9.35 4.72 6.81
C GLY A 91 9.76 5.90 7.70
N PRO A 92 10.28 5.59 8.90
CA PRO A 92 10.68 6.60 9.86
C PRO A 92 11.81 7.49 9.31
N GLN A 93 11.69 8.80 9.54
CA GLN A 93 12.74 9.78 9.23
C GLN A 93 13.78 9.89 10.36
N GLU A 94 13.40 9.49 11.57
CA GLU A 94 14.25 9.47 12.75
C GLU A 94 14.99 8.13 12.83
N GLU A 95 16.19 8.15 13.40
CA GLU A 95 16.93 6.93 13.68
C GLU A 95 16.13 6.04 14.64
N ILE A 96 15.87 4.81 14.22
CA ILE A 96 15.15 3.82 15.00
C ILE A 96 16.14 2.93 15.75
N SER A 97 15.89 2.72 17.04
CA SER A 97 16.68 1.80 17.87
C SER A 97 15.77 0.76 18.53
N PHE A 98 16.31 -0.43 18.72
CA PHE A 98 15.65 -1.52 19.43
C PHE A 98 16.49 -1.87 20.66
N TYR A 99 15.93 -1.63 21.86
CA TYR A 99 16.64 -1.80 23.13
C TYR A 99 18.00 -1.08 23.20
N GLY A 100 18.11 0.11 22.60
CA GLY A 100 19.36 0.89 22.56
C GLY A 100 20.33 0.47 21.44
N HIS A 101 20.00 -0.53 20.64
CA HIS A 101 20.76 -0.90 19.45
C HIS A 101 20.19 -0.20 18.21
N PRO A 102 20.98 0.62 17.49
CA PRO A 102 20.51 1.29 16.28
C PRO A 102 20.18 0.24 15.20
N MET A 103 19.05 0.41 14.53
CA MET A 103 18.61 -0.47 13.45
C MET A 103 18.93 0.14 12.09
N ALA A 104 19.56 -0.65 11.22
CA ALA A 104 19.97 -0.20 9.88
C ALA A 104 18.80 -0.14 8.88
N TYR A 105 17.85 -1.07 8.96
CA TYR A 105 16.69 -1.10 8.06
C TYR A 105 15.50 -1.82 8.69
N LEU A 106 14.31 -1.55 8.15
CA LEU A 106 13.07 -2.26 8.46
C LEU A 106 12.43 -2.70 7.15
N ALA A 107 12.23 -4.01 6.99
CA ALA A 107 11.65 -4.59 5.78
C ALA A 107 10.31 -5.28 6.13
N PRO A 108 9.16 -4.67 5.79
CA PRO A 108 7.87 -5.27 6.04
C PRO A 108 7.59 -6.39 5.03
N THR A 109 6.99 -7.47 5.49
CA THR A 109 6.52 -8.57 4.64
C THR A 109 5.12 -8.97 5.03
N VAL A 110 4.32 -9.41 4.06
CA VAL A 110 2.96 -9.90 4.25
C VAL A 110 2.90 -11.35 3.79
N TYR A 111 2.41 -12.22 4.66
CA TYR A 111 2.20 -13.64 4.38
C TYR A 111 0.71 -14.00 4.38
N GLY A 112 0.34 -15.01 3.59
CA GLY A 112 -1.03 -15.56 3.55
C GLY A 112 -2.02 -14.82 2.65
N GLY A 113 -1.55 -13.86 1.85
CA GLY A 113 -2.36 -13.24 0.80
C GLY A 113 -2.53 -14.17 -0.41
N PRO A 114 -3.64 -14.10 -1.17
CA PRO A 114 -3.86 -14.95 -2.33
C PRO A 114 -3.09 -14.50 -3.60
N SER A 115 -2.22 -13.49 -3.48
CA SER A 115 -1.44 -12.95 -4.60
C SER A 115 -0.15 -13.75 -4.81
N SER A 116 0.18 -14.06 -6.07
CA SER A 116 1.36 -14.87 -6.40
C SER A 116 2.69 -14.17 -6.11
N LEU A 117 2.72 -12.84 -6.23
CA LEU A 117 3.92 -12.03 -6.01
C LEU A 117 3.52 -10.72 -5.34
N VAL A 118 4.22 -10.37 -4.27
CA VAL A 118 4.07 -9.08 -3.58
C VAL A 118 5.44 -8.44 -3.46
N VAL A 119 5.58 -7.24 -4.00
CA VAL A 119 6.78 -6.42 -3.88
C VAL A 119 6.49 -5.31 -2.87
N HIS A 120 7.29 -5.28 -1.81
CA HIS A 120 7.25 -4.25 -0.76
C HIS A 120 8.46 -3.33 -0.92
N PHE A 121 8.24 -2.02 -0.85
CA PHE A 121 9.31 -1.03 -0.73
C PHE A 121 9.05 -0.09 0.42
N GLN A 122 10.11 0.28 1.12
CA GLN A 122 10.03 1.20 2.25
C GLN A 122 11.17 2.23 2.19
N SER A 123 10.84 3.51 2.36
CA SER A 123 11.89 4.52 2.53
C SER A 123 12.45 4.48 3.95
N ASN A 124 13.78 4.51 4.11
CA ASN A 124 14.44 4.71 5.41
C ASN A 124 15.33 5.96 5.32
N GLY A 125 14.96 7.03 6.02
CA GLY A 125 15.61 8.33 5.85
C GLY A 125 15.56 8.84 4.40
N HIS A 126 16.73 9.01 3.77
CA HIS A 126 16.88 9.49 2.39
C HIS A 126 16.97 8.39 1.31
N ALA A 127 16.98 7.11 1.69
CA ALA A 127 17.12 5.99 0.76
C ALA A 127 15.83 5.16 0.67
N MET A 128 15.50 4.68 -0.54
CA MET A 128 14.47 3.67 -0.77
C MET A 128 15.10 2.28 -0.68
N ILE A 129 14.49 1.38 0.09
CA ILE A 129 14.94 -0.01 0.31
C ILE A 129 13.84 -0.97 -0.15
#